data_AF-A0A4V1VJ14-F1
#
_entry.id   AF-A0A4V1VJ14-F1
#
_cell.length_a   1.000
_cell.length_b   1.000
_cell.length_c   1.000
_cell.angle_alpha   90.00
_cell.angle_beta   90.00
_cell.angle_gamma   90.00
#
_symmetry.space_group_name_H-M   'P 1'
#
loop_
_entity.id
_entity.type
_entity.pdbx_description
1 polymer ?
#
loop_
_entity_poly.entity_id
_entity_poly.type
_entity_poly.pdbx_seq_one_letter_code
_entity_poly.pdbx_strand_id
1 'polypeptide(L)'
;MPQTAIALPEPPKRVHHYYERGPRGRPWTAEDEALLRSTWLTARHSNDVVRVLRRPYSELQFKTRELGMPDRPKAWTGRIAARCMCCRTPFMAEHRFNRLCILCKAAG
;
A
#
# COMPACT_ATOMS: atom_id res chain seq x y z
N MET A 1 -41.07 -35.04 -0.74
CA MET A 1 -39.78 -34.92 -1.42
C MET A 1 -38.85 -34.05 -0.57
N PRO A 2 -37.79 -34.57 0.05
CA PRO A 2 -36.87 -33.73 0.83
C PRO A 2 -35.97 -32.93 -0.13
N GLN A 3 -35.86 -31.63 0.08
CA GLN A 3 -34.96 -30.75 -0.66
C GLN A 3 -33.53 -31.02 -0.20
N THR A 4 -32.71 -31.56 -1.10
CA THR A 4 -31.27 -31.70 -0.88
C THR A 4 -30.65 -30.31 -0.90
N ALA A 5 -30.29 -29.78 0.27
CA ALA A 5 -29.52 -28.55 0.37
C ALA A 5 -28.14 -28.80 -0.24
N ILE A 6 -27.88 -28.20 -1.41
CA ILE A 6 -26.57 -28.22 -2.04
C ILE A 6 -25.67 -27.34 -1.19
N ALA A 7 -24.76 -27.96 -0.44
CA ALA A 7 -23.74 -27.26 0.31
C ALA A 7 -22.86 -26.47 -0.68
N LEU A 8 -23.03 -25.14 -0.69
CA LEU A 8 -22.15 -24.26 -1.46
C LEU A 8 -20.72 -24.40 -0.89
N PRO A 9 -19.71 -24.60 -1.75
CA PRO A 9 -18.33 -24.70 -1.28
C PRO A 9 -17.95 -23.41 -0.54
N GLU A 10 -17.25 -23.57 0.58
CA GLU A 10 -16.77 -22.42 1.34
C GLU A 10 -15.97 -21.49 0.43
N PRO A 11 -16.21 -20.17 0.46
CA PRO A 11 -15.46 -19.24 -0.36
C PRO A 11 -13.97 -19.40 -0.02
N PRO A 12 -13.07 -19.44 -1.02
CA PRO A 12 -11.66 -19.63 -0.76
C PRO A 12 -11.19 -18.55 0.22
N LYS A 13 -10.56 -18.99 1.32
CA LYS A 13 -9.95 -18.09 2.31
C LYS A 13 -9.11 -17.10 1.52
N ARG A 14 -9.42 -15.80 1.62
CA ARG A 14 -8.63 -14.74 0.96
C ARG A 14 -7.23 -14.77 1.56
N VAL A 15 -6.35 -15.56 0.96
CA VAL A 15 -4.94 -15.51 1.27
C VAL A 15 -4.49 -14.12 0.82
N HIS A 16 -4.22 -13.25 1.78
CA HIS A 16 -3.52 -12.01 1.51
C HIS A 16 -2.10 -12.41 1.05
N HIS A 17 -1.93 -12.65 -0.25
CA HIS A 17 -0.64 -12.81 -0.91
C HIS A 17 0.08 -11.46 -0.85
N TYR A 18 0.51 -11.06 0.35
CA TYR A 18 0.92 -9.68 0.56
C TYR A 18 2.18 -9.38 -0.27
N TYR A 19 3.00 -10.39 -0.57
CA TYR A 19 4.01 -10.37 -1.63
C TYR A 19 4.25 -11.81 -2.08
N GLU A 20 3.99 -12.15 -3.35
CA GLU A 20 4.74 -13.24 -3.98
C GLU A 20 6.21 -12.83 -3.86
N ARG A 21 6.95 -13.44 -2.93
CA ARG A 21 8.36 -13.10 -2.70
C ARG A 21 9.11 -13.59 -3.93
N GLY A 22 9.31 -12.69 -4.89
CA GLY A 22 10.30 -12.88 -5.94
C GLY A 22 11.65 -13.27 -5.32
N PRO A 23 12.51 -13.98 -6.07
CA PRO A 23 13.79 -14.46 -5.54
C PRO A 23 14.58 -13.30 -4.95
N ARG A 24 14.91 -13.42 -3.66
CA ARG A 24 15.70 -12.39 -2.95
C ARG A 24 17.14 -12.45 -3.40
N GLY A 25 17.79 -11.29 -3.49
CA GLY A 25 19.24 -11.21 -3.73
C GLY A 25 19.70 -11.48 -5.16
N ARG A 26 18.82 -11.45 -6.16
CA ARG A 26 19.26 -11.41 -7.57
C ARG A 26 20.12 -10.16 -7.81
N PRO A 27 21.26 -10.22 -8.50
CA PRO A 27 22.07 -9.03 -8.83
C PRO A 27 21.25 -7.97 -9.57
N TRP A 28 21.53 -6.69 -9.32
CA TRP A 28 20.90 -5.58 -10.06
C TRP A 28 21.55 -5.45 -11.43
N THR A 29 20.73 -5.49 -12.48
CA THR A 29 21.16 -5.21 -13.84
C THR A 29 20.90 -3.74 -14.20
N ALA A 30 21.61 -3.21 -15.20
CA ALA A 30 21.35 -1.86 -15.70
C ALA A 30 19.90 -1.70 -16.22
N GLU A 31 19.32 -2.77 -16.78
CA GLU A 31 17.92 -2.81 -17.20
C GLU A 31 16.96 -2.72 -16.01
N ASP A 32 17.21 -3.47 -14.93
CA ASP A 32 16.42 -3.39 -13.71
C ASP A 32 16.44 -1.96 -13.14
N GLU A 33 17.60 -1.29 -13.13
CA GLU A 33 17.70 0.09 -12.64
C GLU A 33 16.99 1.09 -13.54
N ALA A 34 17.08 0.95 -14.86
CA ALA A 34 16.35 1.80 -15.80
C ALA A 34 14.82 1.63 -15.66
N LEU A 35 14.37 0.39 -15.47
CA LEU A 35 12.98 0.07 -15.22
C LEU A 35 12.51 0.62 -13.87
N LEU A 36 13.33 0.53 -12.83
CA LEU A 36 13.04 1.12 -11.52
C LEU A 36 12.91 2.65 -11.62
N ARG A 37 13.85 3.32 -12.29
CA ARG A 37 13.79 4.79 -12.47
C ARG A 37 12.52 5.25 -13.18
N SER A 38 12.11 4.55 -14.24
CA SER A 38 10.91 4.91 -15.01
C SER A 38 9.61 4.58 -14.27
N THR A 39 9.57 3.51 -13.46
CA THR A 39 8.34 3.02 -12.82
C THR A 39 8.12 3.54 -11.40
N TRP A 40 9.18 3.93 -10.67
CA TRP A 40 9.09 4.22 -9.24
C TRP A 40 8.09 5.34 -8.91
N LEU A 41 8.18 6.46 -9.62
CA LEU A 41 7.34 7.64 -9.41
C LEU A 41 6.03 7.61 -10.21
N THR A 42 5.98 6.85 -11.31
CA THR A 42 4.82 6.78 -12.20
C THR A 42 3.79 5.77 -11.71
N ALA A 43 4.22 4.69 -11.05
CA ALA A 43 3.32 3.67 -10.55
C ALA A 43 2.40 4.21 -9.44
N ARG A 44 1.09 3.97 -9.55
CA ARG A 44 0.13 4.41 -8.54
C ARG A 44 0.28 3.69 -7.21
N HIS A 45 0.65 2.40 -7.24
CA HIS A 45 0.87 1.59 -6.04
C HIS A 45 2.26 0.94 -6.04
N SER A 46 2.84 0.80 -4.85
CA SER A 46 4.13 0.10 -4.67
C SER A 46 4.09 -1.35 -5.17
N ASN A 47 2.93 -1.99 -5.12
CA ASN A 47 2.73 -3.35 -5.64
C ASN A 47 2.90 -3.44 -7.15
N ASP A 48 2.60 -2.37 -7.90
CA ASP A 48 2.78 -2.38 -9.35
C ASP A 48 4.27 -2.48 -9.70
N VAL A 49 5.10 -1.73 -8.97
CA VAL A 49 6.57 -1.77 -9.11
C VAL A 49 7.11 -3.15 -8.74
N VAL A 50 6.63 -3.74 -7.64
CA VAL A 50 7.00 -5.10 -7.22
C VAL A 50 6.65 -6.15 -8.28
N ARG A 51 5.48 -6.03 -8.92
CA ARG A 51 5.04 -6.96 -9.97
C ARG A 51 5.88 -6.82 -11.25
N VAL A 52 6.23 -5.59 -11.62
CA VAL A 52 7.03 -5.30 -12.82
C VAL A 52 8.47 -5.80 -12.64
N LEU A 53 9.12 -5.45 -11.52
CA LEU A 53 10.50 -5.84 -11.25
C LEU A 53 10.66 -7.23 -10.65
N ARG A 54 9.56 -7.89 -10.28
CA ARG A 54 9.53 -9.20 -9.59
C ARG A 54 10.48 -9.28 -8.40
N ARG A 55 10.60 -8.17 -7.66
CA ARG A 55 11.48 -8.03 -6.49
C ARG A 55 10.68 -7.52 -5.29
N PRO A 56 11.04 -7.93 -4.06
CA PRO A 56 10.35 -7.47 -2.87
C PRO A 56 10.51 -5.96 -2.69
N TYR A 57 9.46 -5.32 -2.16
CA TYR A 57 9.43 -3.86 -1.97
C TYR A 57 10.62 -3.34 -1.14
N SER A 58 11.09 -4.10 -0.15
CA SER A 58 12.25 -3.74 0.67
C SER A 58 13.54 -3.58 -0.14
N GLU A 59 13.77 -4.45 -1.13
CA GLU A 59 14.93 -4.33 -2.03
C GLU A 59 14.79 -3.12 -2.94
N LEU A 60 13.59 -2.86 -3.47
CA LEU A 60 13.31 -1.67 -4.27
C LEU A 60 13.61 -0.40 -3.46
N GLN A 61 13.11 -0.32 -2.22
CA GLN A 61 13.31 0.84 -1.36
C GLN A 61 14.79 1.08 -1.01
N PHE A 62 15.54 0.00 -0.75
CA PHE A 62 16.97 0.10 -0.51
C PHE A 62 17.69 0.62 -1.76
N LYS A 63 17.40 0.04 -2.93
CA LYS A 63 18.04 0.44 -4.17
C LYS A 63 17.69 1.87 -4.58
N THR A 64 16.44 2.31 -4.40
CA THR A 64 16.07 3.71 -4.69
C THR A 64 16.82 4.69 -3.81
N ARG A 65 17.10 4.33 -2.54
CA ARG A 65 17.93 5.16 -1.65
C ARG A 65 19.39 5.19 -2.07
N GLU A 66 19.94 4.03 -2.44
CA GLU A 66 21.30 3.93 -2.99
C GLU A 66 21.47 4.77 -4.26
N LEU A 67 20.44 4.82 -5.11
CA LEU A 67 20.39 5.62 -6.33
C LEU A 67 20.05 7.11 -6.09
N GLY A 68 19.85 7.55 -4.85
CA GLY A 68 19.50 8.94 -4.52
C GLY A 68 18.12 9.38 -5.03
N MET A 69 17.21 8.44 -5.30
CA MET A 69 15.88 8.74 -5.81
C MET A 69 14.95 9.24 -4.69
N PRO A 70 14.01 10.14 -5.00
CA PRO A 70 13.06 10.63 -4.02
C PRO A 70 12.15 9.49 -3.50
N ASP A 71 11.82 9.56 -2.21
CA ASP A 71 10.85 8.66 -1.60
C ASP A 71 9.48 8.83 -2.27
N ARG A 72 8.77 7.72 -2.48
CA ARG A 72 7.40 7.78 -2.98
C ARG A 72 6.50 8.48 -1.96
N PRO A 73 5.55 9.33 -2.41
CA PRO A 73 4.47 9.78 -1.56
C PRO A 73 3.73 8.55 -1.02
N LYS A 74 3.65 8.46 0.31
CA LYS A 74 2.99 7.33 0.97
C LYS A 74 1.52 7.33 0.56
N ALA A 75 0.96 6.18 0.15
CA ALA A 75 -0.44 6.10 -0.30
C ALA A 75 -1.47 6.53 0.77
N TRP A 76 -1.06 6.66 2.03
CA TRP A 76 -1.89 7.15 3.13
C TRP A 76 -1.65 8.61 3.50
N THR A 77 -0.67 9.29 2.90
CA THR A 77 -0.48 10.74 3.03
C THR A 77 -1.35 11.42 2.00
N GLY A 78 -2.62 11.59 2.35
CA GLY A 78 -3.61 12.31 1.57
C GLY A 78 -4.62 12.91 2.51
N ARG A 79 -5.10 14.12 2.24
CA ARG A 79 -6.21 14.70 3.00
C ARG A 79 -7.45 13.87 2.70
N ILE A 80 -7.90 13.11 3.69
CA ILE A 80 -9.12 12.30 3.59
C ILE A 80 -10.22 13.07 4.30
N ALA A 81 -11.37 13.21 3.63
CA ALA A 81 -12.58 13.67 4.29
C ALA A 81 -12.97 12.66 5.38
N ALA A 82 -12.88 13.07 6.63
CA ALA A 82 -13.19 12.27 7.80
C ALA A 82 -14.22 12.99 8.68
N ARG A 83 -14.81 12.27 9.64
CA ARG A 83 -15.63 12.85 10.70
C ARG A 83 -14.94 12.64 12.03
N CYS A 84 -14.93 13.66 12.88
CA CYS A 84 -14.35 13.58 14.21
C CYS A 84 -15.01 12.45 15.02
N MET A 85 -14.24 11.60 15.70
CA MET A 85 -14.83 10.57 16.57
C MET A 85 -15.50 11.14 17.82
N CYS A 86 -15.04 12.30 18.30
CA CYS A 86 -15.61 12.97 19.48
C CYS A 86 -16.88 13.77 19.13
N CYS A 87 -16.79 14.71 18.18
CA CYS A 87 -17.88 15.65 17.88
C CYS A 87 -18.56 15.46 16.52
N ARG A 88 -18.18 14.44 15.74
CA ARG A 88 -18.70 14.14 14.39
C ARG A 88 -18.53 15.23 13.32
N THR A 89 -17.91 16.35 13.65
CA THR A 89 -17.59 17.44 12.71
C THR A 89 -16.75 16.91 11.54
N PRO A 90 -17.13 17.20 10.28
CA PRO A 90 -16.34 16.85 9.12
C PRO A 90 -15.02 17.63 9.13
N PHE A 91 -13.91 16.98 8.80
CA PHE A 91 -12.60 17.62 8.69
C PHE A 91 -11.70 16.86 7.72
N MET A 92 -10.65 17.52 7.25
CA MET A 92 -9.62 16.91 6.42
C MET A 92 -8.54 16.30 7.31
N ALA A 93 -8.50 14.98 7.39
CA ALA A 93 -7.47 14.25 8.11
C ALA A 93 -6.27 14.01 7.19
N GLU A 94 -5.06 14.34 7.63
CA GLU A 94 -3.84 14.02 6.87
C GLU A 94 -3.58 12.50 6.81
N HIS A 95 -4.04 11.77 7.84
CA HIS A 95 -3.88 10.32 7.98
C HIS A 95 -5.16 9.66 8.52
N ARG A 96 -5.45 8.46 8.03
CA ARG A 96 -6.59 7.61 8.42
C ARG A 96 -6.65 7.20 9.91
N PHE A 97 -5.55 7.36 10.65
CA PHE A 97 -5.45 6.99 12.06
C PHE A 97 -5.76 8.14 13.03
N ASN A 98 -5.64 9.40 12.60
CA ASN A 98 -5.99 10.54 13.43
C ASN A 98 -7.39 11.04 13.08
N ARG A 99 -8.39 10.59 13.85
CA ARG A 99 -9.82 10.91 13.63
C ARG A 99 -10.37 11.95 14.62
N LEU A 100 -9.53 12.77 15.23
CA LEU A 100 -9.97 13.91 16.04
C LEU A 100 -9.80 15.20 15.24
N CYS A 101 -10.83 16.06 15.24
CA CYS A 101 -10.71 17.40 14.68
C CYS A 101 -9.77 18.26 15.54
N ILE A 102 -9.30 19.37 14.98
CA ILE A 102 -8.34 20.26 15.66
C ILE A 102 -8.84 20.75 17.03
N LEU A 103 -10.14 21.01 17.16
CA LEU A 103 -10.76 21.47 18.41
C LEU A 103 -10.76 20.38 19.49
N CYS A 104 -11.20 19.17 19.15
CA CYS A 104 -11.19 18.05 20.10
C CYS A 104 -9.78 17.59 20.43
N LYS A 105 -8.83 17.76 19.50
CA LYS A 105 -7.41 17.43 19.74
C LYS A 105 -6.74 18.44 20.67
N ALA A 106 -7.17 19.71 20.66
CA ALA A 106 -6.65 20.74 21.55
C ALA A 106 -7.27 20.70 22.96
N ALA A 107 -8.38 19.98 23.14
CA ALA A 107 -9.13 19.91 24.39
C ALA A 107 -8.78 18.71 25.29
N GLY A 108 -7.87 17.83 24.85
CA GLY A 108 -7.42 16.65 25.59
C GLY A 108 -5.90 16.63 25.73
#